data_AF-A0A6C0DFU7-F1
#
_entry.id   AF-A0A6C0DFU7-F1
#
_cell.length_a   1.000
_cell.length_b   1.000
_cell.length_c   1.000
_cell.angle_alpha   90.00
_cell.angle_beta   90.00
_cell.angle_gamma   90.00
#
_symmetry.space_group_name_H-M   'P 1'
#
loop_
_entity.id
_entity.type
_entity.pdbx_description
1 polymer ?
#
loop_
_entity_poly.entity_id
_entity_poly.type
_entity_poly.pdbx_seq_one_letter_code
_entity_poly.pdbx_strand_id
1 'polypeptide(L)'
;MDNYQDTICDLVHDERYDLAIILLVLLRRDETYKIDEIMDLLDNQNDRDTDLEHIVNMLRRNQDGGTRCKAKQILRSAYTRKSGKTVKAACIKNVGRPGKGLRSGGPGIGTLKKGLLAKFGYSDITNKSDQVRHASLNKAVKAYGPLSVFRKLNAAYVYTKITSPASSAIFLTDRDWIRKTYM
;
A
#
# COMPACT_ATOMS: atom_id res chain seq x y z
N MET A 1 11.34 52.29 3.84
CA MET A 1 11.25 51.06 4.67
C MET A 1 9.94 51.15 5.41
N ASP A 2 8.86 51.04 4.66
CA ASP A 2 7.53 51.16 5.19
C ASP A 2 6.86 49.79 5.10
N ASN A 3 6.44 49.33 6.27
CA ASN A 3 5.26 48.53 6.48
C ASN A 3 5.27 47.02 6.21
N TYR A 4 6.05 46.29 7.01
CA TYR A 4 5.86 44.85 7.18
C TYR A 4 4.78 44.52 8.23
N GLN A 5 4.48 45.44 9.15
CA GLN A 5 3.42 45.26 10.14
C GLN A 5 2.01 45.42 9.51
N ASP A 6 1.80 46.39 8.61
CA ASP A 6 0.45 46.60 8.08
C ASP A 6 0.01 45.52 7.08
N THR A 7 0.94 44.87 6.35
CA THR A 7 0.59 43.72 5.48
C THR A 7 0.07 42.52 6.28
N ILE A 8 0.52 42.36 7.53
CA ILE A 8 0.08 41.28 8.42
C ILE A 8 -1.29 41.60 9.02
N CYS A 9 -1.59 42.88 9.29
CA CYS A 9 -2.90 43.30 9.78
C CYS A 9 -4.00 43.16 8.70
N ASP A 10 -3.68 43.45 7.43
CA ASP A 10 -4.66 43.35 6.33
C ASP A 10 -5.02 41.89 5.99
N LEU A 11 -4.09 40.94 6.15
CA LEU A 11 -4.35 39.49 5.95
C LEU A 11 -5.22 38.85 7.04
N VAL A 12 -5.39 39.51 8.18
CA VAL A 12 -6.20 39.04 9.31
C VAL A 12 -7.65 39.56 9.22
N HIS A 13 -7.93 40.56 8.38
CA HIS A 13 -9.27 41.13 8.21
C HIS A 13 -10.09 40.52 7.07
N ASP A 14 -9.47 39.77 6.16
CA ASP A 14 -10.16 38.97 5.15
C ASP A 14 -10.15 37.50 5.62
N GLU A 15 -11.13 36.66 5.24
CA GLU A 15 -11.33 35.28 5.77
C GLU A 15 -10.22 34.26 5.39
N ARG A 16 -8.95 34.68 5.30
CA ARG A 16 -7.78 33.90 4.86
C ARG A 16 -6.83 33.54 6.01
N TYR A 17 -7.37 33.36 7.22
CA TYR A 17 -6.63 32.96 8.43
C TYR A 17 -5.76 31.70 8.22
N ASP A 18 -6.18 30.77 7.36
CA ASP A 18 -5.44 29.55 7.07
C ASP A 18 -4.11 29.78 6.35
N LEU A 19 -4.03 30.81 5.49
CA LEU A 19 -2.80 31.14 4.77
C LEU A 19 -1.78 31.82 5.69
N ALA A 20 -2.23 32.68 6.60
CA ALA A 20 -1.39 33.32 7.60
C ALA A 20 -0.74 32.28 8.54
N ILE A 21 -1.49 31.23 8.92
CA ILE A 21 -0.97 30.12 9.74
C ILE A 21 0.06 29.28 8.98
N ILE A 22 -0.18 28.97 7.70
CA ILE A 22 0.78 28.23 6.86
C ILE A 22 2.06 29.04 6.66
N LEU A 23 1.95 30.34 6.39
CA LEU A 23 3.11 31.24 6.23
C LEU A 23 3.91 31.35 7.55
N LEU A 24 3.24 31.46 8.70
CA LEU A 24 3.88 31.48 10.03
C LEU A 24 4.56 30.16 10.41
N VAL A 25 4.05 29.02 9.92
CA VAL A 25 4.66 27.69 10.13
C VAL A 25 5.87 27.49 9.22
N LEU A 26 5.83 28.01 7.99
CA LEU A 26 6.94 27.93 7.03
C LEU A 26 8.07 28.91 7.37
N LEU A 27 7.77 30.14 7.78
CA LEU A 27 8.77 31.16 8.16
C LEU A 27 9.55 30.82 9.45
N ARG A 28 9.06 29.88 10.28
CA ARG A 28 9.74 29.43 11.51
C ARG A 28 10.75 28.31 11.26
N ARG A 29 10.82 27.78 10.04
CA ARG A 29 11.87 26.86 9.57
C ARG A 29 12.75 27.64 8.63
N ASP A 30 14.03 27.76 8.98
CA ASP A 30 15.08 28.50 8.28
C ASP A 30 15.43 27.84 6.91
N GLU A 31 14.44 27.72 6.03
CA GLU A 31 14.58 27.21 4.67
C GLU A 31 13.98 28.24 3.70
N THR A 32 14.83 28.80 2.84
CA THR A 32 14.45 29.71 1.76
C THR A 32 13.63 28.98 0.70
N TYR A 33 12.34 28.80 0.92
CA TYR A 33 11.42 28.50 -0.16
C TYR A 33 11.16 29.81 -0.93
N LYS A 34 11.34 29.76 -2.25
CA LYS A 34 10.98 30.87 -3.14
C LYS A 34 9.48 31.10 -3.01
N ILE A 35 9.12 32.22 -2.41
CA ILE A 35 7.73 32.66 -2.17
C ILE A 35 6.91 32.61 -3.48
N ASP A 36 7.57 32.88 -4.60
CA ASP A 36 6.98 32.93 -5.94
C ASP A 36 6.35 31.59 -6.38
N GLU A 37 6.91 30.45 -5.95
CA GLU A 37 6.40 29.12 -6.32
C GLU A 37 5.21 28.68 -5.44
N ILE A 38 5.07 29.29 -4.27
CA ILE A 38 3.97 29.04 -3.33
C ILE A 38 2.73 29.84 -3.74
N MET A 39 2.90 31.03 -4.31
CA MET A 39 1.79 31.87 -4.78
C MET A 39 1.11 31.28 -6.03
N ASP A 40 1.87 30.67 -6.95
CA ASP A 40 1.32 29.99 -8.15
C ASP A 40 0.40 28.79 -7.82
N LEU A 41 0.61 28.15 -6.66
CA LEU A 41 -0.24 27.04 -6.21
C LEU A 41 -1.57 27.52 -5.60
N LEU A 42 -1.71 28.81 -5.29
CA LEU A 42 -2.89 29.33 -4.57
C LEU A 42 -4.00 29.86 -5.48
N ASP A 43 -3.71 30.18 -6.75
CA ASP A 43 -4.69 30.75 -7.68
C ASP A 43 -5.65 29.74 -8.34
N ASN A 44 -5.47 28.44 -8.09
CA ASN A 44 -6.30 27.38 -8.70
C ASN A 44 -7.29 26.77 -7.68
N GLN A 45 -8.02 27.63 -6.96
CA GLN A 45 -9.06 27.22 -6.01
C GLN A 45 -10.41 27.06 -6.69
N ASN A 46 -10.77 25.82 -7.03
CA ASN A 46 -12.19 25.47 -7.09
C ASN A 46 -12.55 24.04 -6.69
N ASP A 47 -11.69 23.30 -5.98
CA ASP A 47 -12.03 21.92 -5.57
C ASP A 47 -11.26 21.40 -4.32
N ARG A 48 -10.81 22.30 -3.41
CA ARG A 48 -9.75 21.98 -2.44
C ARG A 48 -10.16 21.59 -1.01
N ASP A 49 -11.44 21.64 -0.63
CA ASP A 49 -11.80 21.35 0.78
C ASP A 49 -11.66 19.88 1.15
N THR A 50 -11.86 18.95 0.22
CA THR A 50 -11.70 17.51 0.48
C THR A 50 -10.24 17.05 0.51
N ASP A 51 -9.37 17.74 -0.26
CA ASP A 51 -7.96 17.40 -0.38
C ASP A 51 -7.12 18.04 0.72
N LEU A 52 -7.48 19.24 1.20
CA LEU A 52 -6.81 19.86 2.34
C LEU A 52 -7.03 19.07 3.63
N GLU A 53 -8.24 18.61 3.93
CA GLU A 53 -8.47 17.69 5.07
C GLU A 53 -7.72 16.36 4.89
N HIS A 54 -7.60 15.84 3.67
CA HIS A 54 -6.81 14.64 3.41
C HIS A 54 -5.30 14.86 3.63
N ILE A 55 -4.77 16.00 3.17
CA ILE A 55 -3.38 16.40 3.31
C ILE A 55 -3.07 16.72 4.77
N VAL A 56 -3.93 17.48 5.46
CA VAL A 56 -3.85 17.78 6.89
C VAL A 56 -3.93 16.50 7.72
N ASN A 57 -4.79 15.53 7.38
CA ASN A 57 -4.80 14.22 8.03
C ASN A 57 -3.60 13.33 7.63
N MET A 58 -2.97 13.56 6.47
CA MET A 58 -1.67 12.96 6.13
C MET A 58 -0.54 13.54 6.98
N LEU A 59 -0.55 14.84 7.23
CA LEU A 59 0.46 15.56 8.01
C LEU A 59 0.27 15.39 9.52
N ARG A 60 -0.96 15.33 10.03
CA ARG A 60 -1.30 15.04 11.44
C ARG A 60 -0.85 13.63 11.85
N ARG A 61 -0.92 12.64 10.94
CA ARG A 61 -0.37 11.29 11.17
C ARG A 61 1.16 11.26 11.39
N ASN A 62 1.88 12.35 11.09
CA ASN A 62 3.30 12.49 11.38
C ASN A 62 3.61 13.14 12.75
N GLN A 63 2.59 13.66 13.47
CA GLN A 63 2.77 14.38 14.74
C GLN A 63 2.48 13.53 15.98
N ASP A 64 1.82 12.38 15.83
CA ASP A 64 1.70 11.41 16.91
C ASP A 64 3.07 10.77 17.12
N GLY A 65 3.67 10.96 18.29
CA GLY A 65 4.97 10.39 18.72
C GLY A 65 5.00 8.85 18.81
N GLY A 66 4.34 8.14 17.90
CA GLY A 66 4.45 6.70 17.73
C GLY A 66 5.84 6.35 17.22
N THR A 67 6.49 5.43 17.92
CA THR A 67 7.82 4.90 17.58
C THR A 67 7.87 4.57 16.08
N ARG A 68 8.59 5.40 15.29
CA ARG A 68 8.73 5.17 13.86
C ARG A 68 9.41 3.83 13.65
N CYS A 69 8.65 2.83 13.20
CA CYS A 69 9.22 1.54 12.85
C CYS A 69 10.27 1.73 11.75
N LYS A 70 11.32 0.90 11.77
CA LYS A 70 12.38 0.99 10.77
C LYS A 70 11.79 0.79 9.37
N ALA A 71 12.51 1.22 8.33
CA ALA A 71 12.11 0.98 6.95
C ALA A 71 11.73 -0.51 6.74
N LYS A 72 10.66 -0.76 5.97
CA LYS A 72 10.06 -2.10 5.74
C LYS A 72 9.40 -2.75 6.97
N GLN A 73 9.11 -1.97 8.01
CA GLN A 73 8.30 -2.40 9.15
C GLN A 73 7.02 -1.55 9.27
N ILE A 74 6.07 -2.06 10.05
CA ILE A 74 4.80 -1.42 10.37
C ILE A 74 4.54 -1.56 11.86
N LEU A 75 3.88 -0.56 12.46
CA LEU A 75 3.42 -0.67 13.83
C LEU A 75 2.13 -1.49 13.85
N ARG A 76 2.17 -2.67 14.48
CA ARG A 76 0.97 -3.46 14.73
C ARG A 76 0.34 -3.03 16.05
N SER A 77 -0.94 -2.67 16.05
CA SER A 77 -1.70 -2.39 17.26
C SER A 77 -1.77 -3.59 18.21
N ALA A 78 -1.91 -3.33 19.50
CA ALA A 78 -2.17 -4.38 20.48
C ALA A 78 -3.55 -5.00 20.22
N TYR A 79 -3.68 -6.32 20.45
CA TYR A 79 -4.97 -7.02 20.37
C TYR A 79 -4.97 -8.28 21.23
N THR A 80 -6.15 -8.75 21.61
CA THR A 80 -6.33 -9.99 22.38
C THR A 80 -6.68 -11.14 21.46
N ARG A 81 -5.94 -12.26 21.56
CA ARG A 81 -6.22 -13.47 20.80
C ARG A 81 -7.50 -14.14 21.33
N LYS A 82 -8.12 -14.99 20.51
CA LYS A 82 -9.24 -15.85 20.95
C LYS A 82 -8.89 -16.72 22.17
N SER A 83 -7.61 -17.01 22.38
CA SER A 83 -7.11 -17.74 23.56
C SER A 83 -6.95 -16.88 24.83
N GLY A 84 -7.43 -15.63 24.84
CA GLY A 84 -7.28 -14.69 25.96
C GLY A 84 -5.90 -14.02 26.10
N LYS A 85 -4.89 -14.47 25.34
CA LYS A 85 -3.53 -13.88 25.40
C LYS A 85 -3.48 -12.54 24.67
N THR A 86 -3.11 -11.49 25.40
CA THR A 86 -2.89 -10.15 24.84
C THR A 86 -1.56 -10.09 24.11
N VAL A 87 -1.59 -9.63 22.86
CA VAL A 87 -0.41 -9.35 22.05
C VAL A 87 -0.15 -7.84 22.10
N LYS A 88 0.95 -7.42 22.72
CA LYS A 88 1.36 -6.01 22.82
C LYS A 88 1.60 -5.38 21.44
N ALA A 89 1.52 -4.05 21.34
CA ALA A 89 1.89 -3.34 20.13
C ALA A 89 3.39 -3.51 19.86
N ALA A 90 3.78 -3.68 18.60
CA ALA A 90 5.18 -3.86 18.22
C ALA A 90 5.41 -3.54 16.74
N CYS A 91 6.62 -3.11 16.40
CA CYS A 91 7.09 -3.03 15.02
C CYS A 91 7.31 -4.44 14.46
N ILE A 92 6.59 -4.78 13.40
CA ILE A 92 6.70 -6.07 12.71
C ILE A 92 7.15 -5.86 11.27
N LYS A 93 7.73 -6.90 10.65
CA LYS A 93 8.03 -6.89 9.21
C LYS A 93 6.75 -6.60 8.43
N ASN A 94 6.81 -5.68 7.50
CA ASN A 94 5.73 -5.43 6.56
C ASN A 94 5.63 -6.62 5.60
N VAL A 95 4.65 -7.50 5.83
CA VAL A 95 4.42 -8.72 5.03
C VAL A 95 3.25 -8.55 4.04
N GLY A 96 2.76 -7.33 3.85
CA GLY A 96 1.58 -7.01 3.06
C GLY A 96 0.91 -5.76 3.60
N ARG A 97 -0.01 -5.17 2.84
CA ARG A 97 -0.78 -3.99 3.30
C ARG A 97 -1.78 -4.44 4.39
N PRO A 98 -1.50 -4.24 5.69
CA PRO A 98 -2.39 -4.69 6.75
C PRO A 98 -3.71 -3.91 6.65
N GLY A 99 -4.83 -4.58 6.88
CA GLY A 99 -6.15 -3.94 6.84
C GLY A 99 -6.65 -3.57 5.43
N LYS A 100 -5.93 -3.93 4.36
CA LYS A 100 -6.40 -3.70 2.98
C LYS A 100 -6.97 -4.99 2.36
N GLY A 101 -8.15 -5.38 2.83
CA GLY A 101 -9.13 -6.11 2.02
C GLY A 101 -9.68 -5.20 0.92
N LEU A 102 -10.72 -5.61 0.18
CA LEU A 102 -11.38 -4.68 -0.76
C LEU A 102 -11.73 -3.37 -0.04
N ARG A 103 -11.60 -2.22 -0.71
CA ARG A 103 -11.94 -0.90 -0.15
C ARG A 103 -13.36 -0.85 0.44
N SER A 104 -14.26 -1.66 -0.10
CA SER A 104 -15.66 -1.84 0.33
C SER A 104 -15.84 -2.81 1.51
N GLY A 105 -14.76 -3.22 2.20
CA GLY A 105 -14.84 -4.20 3.29
C GLY A 105 -15.17 -5.63 2.83
N GLY A 106 -15.27 -5.85 1.52
CA GLY A 106 -15.54 -7.16 0.94
C GLY A 106 -14.38 -8.15 1.14
N PRO A 107 -14.67 -9.47 1.12
CA PRO A 107 -13.63 -10.49 1.16
C PRO A 107 -12.67 -10.24 -0.01
N GLY A 108 -11.36 -10.15 0.28
CA GLY A 108 -10.32 -10.04 -0.74
C GLY A 108 -10.27 -11.29 -1.64
N ILE A 109 -9.09 -11.66 -2.14
CA ILE A 109 -8.88 -12.90 -2.93
C ILE A 109 -9.29 -14.18 -2.14
N GLY A 110 -9.66 -14.05 -0.86
CA GLY A 110 -10.14 -15.13 -0.02
C GLY A 110 -8.99 -16.01 0.45
N THR A 111 -9.25 -16.94 1.36
CA THR A 111 -8.22 -17.90 1.77
C THR A 111 -7.91 -18.87 0.62
N LEU A 112 -6.62 -19.10 0.34
CA LEU A 112 -6.23 -20.11 -0.64
C LEU A 112 -6.62 -21.50 -0.15
N LYS A 113 -7.40 -22.23 -0.96
CA LYS A 113 -7.65 -23.65 -0.74
C LYS A 113 -6.35 -24.42 -0.90
N LYS A 114 -5.98 -25.19 0.12
CA LYS A 114 -4.72 -25.96 0.16
C LYS A 114 -4.76 -27.13 -0.85
N GLY A 115 -3.60 -27.47 -1.42
CA GLY A 115 -3.40 -28.72 -2.17
C GLY A 115 -3.94 -28.78 -3.60
N LEU A 116 -4.63 -27.75 -4.11
CA LEU A 116 -5.31 -27.82 -5.41
C LEU A 116 -4.36 -28.06 -6.61
N LEU A 117 -3.21 -27.40 -6.63
CA LEU A 117 -2.19 -27.62 -7.68
C LEU A 117 -1.19 -28.71 -7.28
N ALA A 118 -0.91 -28.84 -5.97
CA ALA A 118 0.03 -29.82 -5.45
C ALA A 118 -0.35 -31.26 -5.79
N LYS A 119 -1.66 -31.59 -5.81
CA LYS A 119 -2.15 -32.92 -6.19
C LYS A 119 -1.80 -33.33 -7.64
N PHE A 120 -1.43 -32.37 -8.49
CA PHE A 120 -0.98 -32.63 -9.86
C PHE A 120 0.55 -32.67 -10.00
N GLY A 121 1.29 -32.58 -8.89
CA GLY A 121 2.74 -32.52 -8.88
C GLY A 121 3.31 -31.09 -8.88
N TYR A 122 2.47 -30.07 -8.83
CA TYR A 122 2.89 -28.66 -8.73
C TYR A 122 3.15 -28.28 -7.26
N SER A 123 4.18 -28.90 -6.70
CA SER A 123 4.74 -28.69 -5.36
C SER A 123 6.24 -28.43 -5.46
N ASP A 124 6.85 -27.83 -4.45
CA ASP A 124 8.31 -27.58 -4.41
C ASP A 124 8.86 -26.90 -5.69
N ILE A 125 8.18 -25.84 -6.11
CA ILE A 125 8.38 -25.21 -7.42
C ILE A 125 9.76 -24.60 -7.61
N THR A 126 10.45 -24.25 -6.54
CA THR A 126 11.78 -23.63 -6.58
C THR A 126 12.87 -24.62 -6.99
N ASN A 127 12.65 -25.91 -6.76
CA ASN A 127 13.62 -26.96 -7.06
C ASN A 127 13.27 -27.73 -8.34
N LYS A 128 12.19 -27.34 -9.04
CA LYS A 128 11.71 -28.02 -10.25
C LYS A 128 12.01 -27.20 -11.49
N SER A 129 12.45 -27.89 -12.55
CA SER A 129 12.58 -27.29 -13.87
C SER A 129 11.22 -26.89 -14.45
N ASP A 130 11.24 -25.93 -15.38
CA ASP A 130 10.06 -25.41 -16.07
C ASP A 130 9.26 -26.53 -16.73
N GLN A 131 9.94 -27.50 -17.34
CA GLN A 131 9.31 -28.66 -17.98
C GLN A 131 8.46 -29.48 -17.02
N VAL A 132 8.98 -29.78 -15.82
CA VAL A 132 8.27 -30.56 -14.80
C VAL A 132 7.07 -29.77 -14.26
N ARG A 133 7.25 -28.46 -14.07
CA ARG A 133 6.18 -27.55 -13.65
C ARG A 133 5.06 -27.49 -14.68
N HIS A 134 5.38 -27.23 -15.94
CA HIS A 134 4.42 -27.18 -17.05
C HIS A 134 3.70 -28.52 -17.25
N ALA A 135 4.39 -29.65 -17.14
CA ALA A 135 3.75 -30.96 -17.19
C ALA A 135 2.71 -31.16 -16.08
N SER A 136 3.01 -30.68 -14.86
CA SER A 136 2.07 -30.69 -13.74
C SER A 136 0.88 -29.76 -13.98
N LEU A 137 1.14 -28.57 -14.53
CA LEU A 137 0.09 -27.62 -14.89
C LEU A 137 -0.81 -28.12 -16.01
N ASN A 138 -0.30 -28.86 -16.99
CA ASN A 138 -1.10 -29.50 -18.04
C ASN A 138 -2.14 -30.46 -17.45
N LYS A 139 -1.74 -31.25 -16.45
CA LYS A 139 -2.67 -32.12 -15.72
C LYS A 139 -3.74 -31.30 -14.98
N ALA A 140 -3.35 -30.17 -14.39
CA ALA A 140 -4.29 -29.27 -13.71
C ALA A 140 -5.25 -28.58 -14.69
N VAL A 141 -4.78 -28.16 -15.86
CA VAL A 141 -5.60 -27.53 -16.91
C VAL A 141 -6.64 -28.51 -17.42
N LYS A 142 -6.27 -29.77 -17.67
CA LYS A 142 -7.21 -30.83 -18.06
C LYS A 142 -8.33 -31.03 -17.02
N ALA A 143 -8.02 -30.89 -15.74
CA ALA A 143 -8.98 -31.14 -14.66
C ALA A 143 -9.83 -29.91 -14.27
N TYR A 144 -9.29 -28.70 -14.37
CA TYR A 144 -9.92 -27.47 -13.86
C TYR A 144 -10.23 -26.42 -14.92
N GLY A 145 -9.70 -26.58 -16.13
CA GLY A 145 -9.73 -25.57 -17.18
C GLY A 145 -8.63 -24.49 -17.02
N PRO A 146 -8.21 -23.86 -18.12
CA PRO A 146 -7.07 -22.94 -18.15
C PRO A 146 -7.29 -21.68 -17.30
N LEU A 147 -8.47 -21.05 -17.41
CA LEU A 147 -8.80 -19.85 -16.64
C LEU A 147 -8.76 -20.08 -15.12
N SER A 148 -9.19 -21.27 -14.67
CA SER A 148 -9.16 -21.64 -13.24
C SER A 148 -7.72 -21.77 -12.74
N VAL A 149 -6.85 -22.44 -13.50
CA VAL A 149 -5.43 -22.59 -13.17
C VAL A 149 -4.72 -21.24 -13.17
N PHE A 150 -4.96 -20.41 -14.21
CA PHE A 150 -4.44 -19.05 -14.31
C PHE A 150 -4.77 -18.21 -13.05
N ARG A 151 -6.04 -18.21 -12.63
CA ARG A 151 -6.48 -17.48 -11.43
C ARG A 151 -5.80 -18.00 -10.15
N LYS A 152 -5.59 -19.32 -10.03
CA LYS A 152 -4.90 -19.92 -8.87
C LYS A 152 -3.43 -19.49 -8.81
N LEU A 153 -2.72 -19.52 -9.94
CA LEU A 153 -1.33 -19.06 -10.03
C LEU A 153 -1.23 -17.57 -9.71
N ASN A 154 -2.13 -16.75 -10.26
CA ASN A 154 -2.17 -15.33 -9.95
C ASN A 154 -2.43 -15.05 -8.46
N ALA A 155 -3.33 -15.81 -7.83
CA ALA A 155 -3.57 -15.71 -6.40
C ALA A 155 -2.29 -16.06 -5.61
N ALA A 156 -1.65 -17.19 -5.91
CA ALA A 156 -0.38 -17.59 -5.28
C ALA A 156 0.71 -16.51 -5.43
N TYR A 157 0.85 -15.94 -6.63
CA TYR A 157 1.74 -14.80 -6.89
C TYR A 157 1.43 -13.61 -5.97
N VAL A 158 0.17 -13.15 -5.93
CA VAL A 158 -0.22 -11.96 -5.13
C VAL A 158 0.05 -12.17 -3.64
N TYR A 159 -0.21 -13.37 -3.11
CA TYR A 159 0.02 -13.70 -1.70
C TYR A 159 1.51 -13.79 -1.34
N THR A 160 2.36 -14.15 -2.30
CA THR A 160 3.79 -14.44 -2.04
C THR A 160 4.75 -13.36 -2.52
N LYS A 161 4.33 -12.40 -3.34
CA LYS A 161 5.21 -11.38 -3.93
C LYS A 161 6.04 -10.55 -2.94
N ILE A 162 5.57 -10.42 -1.69
CA ILE A 162 6.31 -9.75 -0.61
C ILE A 162 7.02 -10.75 0.31
N THR A 163 6.36 -11.87 0.63
CA THR A 163 6.85 -12.82 1.64
C THR A 163 7.87 -13.82 1.09
N SER A 164 7.71 -14.27 -0.16
CA SER A 164 8.60 -15.18 -0.89
C SER A 164 8.77 -14.74 -2.35
N PRO A 165 9.64 -13.76 -2.62
CA PRO A 165 9.84 -13.22 -3.97
C PRO A 165 10.29 -14.28 -4.99
N ALA A 166 11.17 -15.19 -4.59
CA ALA A 166 11.68 -16.26 -5.46
C ALA A 166 10.54 -17.16 -5.98
N SER A 167 9.68 -17.66 -5.08
CA SER A 167 8.50 -18.45 -5.49
C SER A 167 7.51 -17.60 -6.30
N SER A 168 7.35 -16.32 -5.95
CA SER A 168 6.40 -15.43 -6.63
C SER A 168 6.76 -15.19 -8.10
N ALA A 169 8.05 -15.05 -8.42
CA ALA A 169 8.52 -14.89 -9.78
C ALA A 169 8.17 -16.12 -10.63
N ILE A 170 8.32 -17.32 -10.06
CA ILE A 170 7.95 -18.57 -10.74
C ILE A 170 6.43 -18.63 -10.98
N PHE A 171 5.61 -18.31 -9.99
CA PHE A 171 4.15 -18.27 -10.18
C PHE A 171 3.74 -17.27 -11.27
N LEU A 172 4.44 -16.14 -11.37
CA LEU A 172 4.20 -15.13 -12.40
C LEU A 172 4.51 -15.67 -13.81
N THR A 173 5.70 -16.26 -13.98
CA THR A 173 6.13 -16.86 -15.25
C THR A 173 5.20 -17.99 -15.67
N ASP A 174 4.89 -18.92 -14.77
CA ASP A 174 4.03 -20.06 -15.06
C ASP A 174 2.57 -19.60 -15.37
N ARG A 175 2.09 -18.56 -14.70
CA ARG A 175 0.78 -17.92 -15.01
C ARG A 175 0.78 -17.36 -16.44
N ASP A 176 1.85 -16.68 -16.82
CA ASP A 176 1.96 -16.05 -18.14
C ASP A 176 2.12 -17.08 -19.25
N TRP A 177 2.81 -18.18 -18.95
CA TRP A 177 2.85 -19.36 -19.80
C TRP A 177 1.45 -19.96 -20.02
N ILE A 178 0.64 -20.14 -18.97
CA ILE A 178 -0.75 -20.62 -19.11
C ILE A 178 -1.57 -19.71 -20.02
N ARG A 179 -1.43 -18.38 -19.86
CA ARG A 179 -2.12 -17.42 -20.74
C ARG A 179 -1.70 -17.65 -22.18
N LYS A 180 -0.39 -17.64 -22.47
CA LYS A 180 0.13 -17.78 -23.83
C LYS A 180 -0.23 -19.13 -24.49
N THR A 181 -0.32 -20.21 -23.72
CA THR A 181 -0.53 -21.57 -24.26
C THR A 181 -1.99 -21.96 -24.41
N TYR A 182 -2.90 -21.41 -23.59
CA TYR A 182 -4.29 -21.89 -23.51
C TYR A 182 -5.37 -20.80 -23.63
N MET A 183 -5.00 -19.52 -23.74
CA MET A 183 -5.94 -18.39 -23.76
C MET A 183 -5.61 -17.45 -24.91
#